data_AF-A0A9K3LZX2-F1
#
_entry.id   AF-A0A9K3LZX2-F1
#
_cell.length_a   1.000
_cell.length_b   1.000
_cell.length_c   1.000
_cell.angle_alpha   90.00
_cell.angle_beta   90.00
_cell.angle_gamma   90.00
#
_symmetry.space_group_name_H-M   'P 1'
#
loop_
_entity.id
_entity.type
_entity.pdbx_description
1 polymer ?
#
loop_
_entity_poly.entity_id
_entity_poly.type
_entity_poly.pdbx_seq_one_letter_code
_entity_poly.pdbx_strand_id
1 'polypeptide(L)'
;MSSENTMCLCIRRLNQAYFVKCTPNDTVGYLKQQVSLATKKEILPEHMRIINAKDRQPLDDDDEKLSKYEELKNDAELYVVFQISDGEWEAVHVHDTEAATTGGGDAAVAVP
;
A
#
# COMPACT_ATOMS: atom_id res chain seq x y z
N MET A 1 27.11 10.91 12.24
CA MET A 1 26.24 10.07 11.40
C MET A 1 24.85 10.65 11.53
N SER A 2 24.42 11.44 10.55
CA SER A 2 23.06 11.96 10.54
C SER A 2 22.15 10.77 10.30
N SER A 3 21.29 10.46 11.27
CA SER A 3 20.19 9.54 11.04
C SER A 3 19.34 10.16 9.94
N GLU A 4 19.50 9.70 8.70
CA GLU A 4 18.55 10.02 7.64
C GLU A 4 17.16 9.68 8.17
N ASN A 5 16.22 10.61 8.04
CA ASN A 5 14.88 10.46 8.58
C ASN A 5 14.12 9.42 7.74
N THR A 6 14.43 8.15 7.96
CA THR A 6 13.86 7.03 7.23
C THR A 6 12.49 6.70 7.79
N MET A 7 11.55 6.42 6.90
CA MET A 7 10.21 5.92 7.21
C MET A 7 9.97 4.61 6.47
N CYS A 8 9.07 3.80 6.99
CA CYS A 8 8.56 2.59 6.34
C CYS A 8 7.14 2.86 5.86
N LEU A 9 6.84 2.62 4.60
CA LEU A 9 5.49 2.72 4.04
C LEU A 9 4.92 1.33 3.79
N CYS A 10 3.63 1.13 4.06
CA CYS A 10 2.92 -0.11 3.79
C CYS A 10 2.10 0.04 2.50
N ILE A 11 2.55 -0.59 1.42
CA ILE A 11 1.85 -0.58 0.13
C ILE A 11 1.07 -1.89 -0.01
N ARG A 12 -0.25 -1.82 -0.11
CA ARG A 12 -1.13 -3.01 -0.19
C ARG A 12 -1.71 -3.21 -1.58
N ARG A 13 -1.93 -4.46 -1.94
CA ARG A 13 -2.67 -4.88 -3.13
C ARG A 13 -3.27 -6.26 -2.90
N LEU A 14 -4.59 -6.42 -3.08
CA LEU A 14 -5.28 -7.69 -2.83
C LEU A 14 -4.95 -8.22 -1.41
N ASN A 15 -4.31 -9.38 -1.33
CA ASN A 15 -3.85 -10.02 -0.09
C ASN A 15 -2.33 -9.88 0.14
N GLN A 16 -1.69 -8.93 -0.52
CA GLN A 16 -0.24 -8.68 -0.45
C GLN A 16 0.03 -7.32 0.19
N ALA A 17 1.10 -7.27 0.99
CA ALA A 17 1.63 -6.04 1.57
C ALA A 17 3.13 -5.96 1.30
N TYR A 18 3.57 -4.81 0.81
CA TYR A 18 4.96 -4.45 0.55
C TYR A 18 5.38 -3.39 1.54
N PHE A 19 6.39 -3.69 2.35
CA PHE A 19 6.96 -2.74 3.30
C PHE A 19 8.19 -2.09 2.68
N VAL A 20 8.08 -0.80 2.35
CA VAL A 20 9.12 -0.07 1.64
C VAL A 20 9.77 0.94 2.58
N LYS A 21 11.06 0.73 2.87
CA LYS A 21 11.87 1.70 3.59
C LYS A 21 12.30 2.80 2.63
N CYS A 22 12.03 4.05 2.99
CA CYS A 22 12.32 5.23 2.17
C CYS A 22 12.62 6.46 3.06
N THR A 23 12.95 7.56 2.42
CA THR A 23 13.15 8.88 2.99
C THR A 23 12.21 9.88 2.32
N PRO A 24 11.95 11.06 2.93
CA PRO A 24 11.16 12.10 2.29
C PRO A 24 11.71 12.60 0.94
N ASN A 25 13.00 12.35 0.65
CA ASN A 25 13.63 12.74 -0.62
C ASN A 25 13.48 11.70 -1.73
N ASP A 26 13.07 10.47 -1.40
CA ASP A 26 12.76 9.45 -2.41
C ASP A 26 11.50 9.87 -3.18
N THR A 27 11.29 9.25 -4.34
CA THR A 27 10.19 9.59 -5.24
C THR A 27 9.09 8.54 -5.29
N VAL A 28 7.95 8.89 -5.87
CA VAL A 28 6.89 7.92 -6.18
C VAL A 28 7.41 6.80 -7.08
N GLY A 29 8.24 7.13 -8.07
CA GLY A 29 8.90 6.17 -8.95
C GLY A 29 9.79 5.18 -8.20
N TYR A 30 10.49 5.63 -7.15
CA TYR A 30 11.25 4.74 -6.27
C TYR A 30 10.34 3.69 -5.61
N LEU A 31 9.18 4.08 -5.09
CA LEU A 31 8.22 3.14 -4.50
C LEU A 31 7.76 2.09 -5.52
N LYS A 32 7.42 2.51 -6.74
CA LYS A 32 7.04 1.60 -7.84
C LYS A 32 8.17 0.64 -8.21
N GLN A 33 9.43 1.11 -8.23
CA GLN A 33 10.59 0.25 -8.44
C GLN A 33 10.73 -0.80 -7.34
N GLN A 34 10.52 -0.44 -6.07
CA GLN A 34 10.57 -1.40 -4.96
C GLN A 34 9.47 -2.46 -5.06
N VAL A 35 8.24 -2.07 -5.45
CA VAL A 35 7.15 -3.02 -5.73
C VAL A 35 7.51 -3.92 -6.92
N SER A 36 8.03 -3.35 -8.01
CA SER A 36 8.48 -4.12 -9.19
C SER A 36 9.54 -5.16 -8.84
N LEU A 37 10.52 -4.79 -8.01
CA LEU A 37 11.52 -5.73 -7.50
C LEU A 37 10.90 -6.84 -6.66
N ALA A 38 9.94 -6.52 -5.79
CA ALA A 38 9.22 -7.50 -4.98
C ALA A 38 8.37 -8.46 -5.82
N THR A 39 7.84 -7.99 -6.97
CA THR A 39 7.15 -8.82 -7.96
C THR A 39 8.10 -9.46 -8.98
N LYS A 40 9.40 -9.60 -8.66
CA LYS A 40 10.42 -10.19 -9.56
C LYS A 40 10.48 -9.56 -10.96
N LYS A 41 10.10 -8.28 -11.07
CA LYS A 41 9.99 -7.51 -12.31
C LYS A 41 8.97 -8.06 -13.32
N GLU A 42 8.01 -8.87 -12.88
CA GLU A 42 6.89 -9.30 -13.74
C GLU A 42 5.99 -8.11 -14.13
N ILE A 43 5.92 -7.10 -13.26
CA ILE A 43 5.22 -5.84 -13.52
C ILE A 43 6.23 -4.69 -13.52
N LEU A 44 6.19 -3.88 -14.58
CA LEU A 44 7.05 -2.70 -14.73
C LEU A 44 6.49 -1.50 -13.95
N PRO A 45 7.33 -0.59 -13.44
CA PRO A 45 6.88 0.62 -12.74
C PRO A 45 5.88 1.46 -13.53
N GLU A 46 6.03 1.57 -14.86
CA GLU A 46 5.12 2.32 -15.74
C GLU A 46 3.68 1.74 -15.76
N HIS A 47 3.52 0.45 -15.44
CA HIS A 47 2.23 -0.23 -15.34
C HIS A 47 1.67 -0.24 -13.91
N MET A 48 2.18 0.63 -13.03
CA MET A 48 1.75 0.75 -11.65
C MET A 48 1.22 2.15 -11.35
N ARG A 49 0.18 2.21 -10.53
CA ARG A 49 -0.33 3.43 -9.93
C ARG A 49 -0.39 3.27 -8.42
N ILE A 50 0.28 4.17 -7.70
CA ILE A 50 0.21 4.26 -6.25
C ILE A 50 -0.93 5.19 -5.88
N ILE A 51 -1.76 4.76 -4.94
CA ILE A 51 -2.96 5.48 -4.49
C ILE A 51 -2.83 5.69 -3.00
N ASN A 52 -3.09 6.91 -2.55
CA ASN A 52 -3.13 7.24 -1.15
C ASN A 52 -4.36 6.60 -0.49
N ALA A 53 -4.17 5.84 0.59
CA ALA A 53 -5.27 5.15 1.25
C ALA A 53 -6.27 6.10 1.92
N LYS A 54 -5.82 7.30 2.31
CA LYS A 54 -6.62 8.28 3.06
C LYS A 54 -7.71 8.94 2.22
N ASP A 55 -7.35 9.42 1.04
CA ASP A 55 -8.26 10.19 0.15
C ASP A 55 -8.59 9.44 -1.16
N ARG A 56 -8.00 8.25 -1.34
CA ARG A 56 -8.17 7.39 -2.51
C ARG A 56 -7.78 8.08 -3.82
N GLN A 57 -6.89 9.07 -3.75
CA GLN A 57 -6.33 9.72 -4.93
C GLN A 57 -5.01 9.07 -5.34
N PRO A 58 -4.73 8.96 -6.65
CA PRO A 58 -3.41 8.59 -7.11
C PRO A 58 -2.37 9.61 -6.65
N LEU A 59 -1.19 9.14 -6.28
CA LEU A 59 -0.03 10.02 -6.17
C LEU A 59 0.37 10.52 -7.57
N ASP A 60 0.98 11.69 -7.60
CA ASP A 60 1.47 12.35 -8.81
C ASP A 60 2.65 11.59 -9.46
N ASP A 61 3.25 12.21 -10.48
CA ASP A 61 4.31 11.68 -11.33
C ASP A 61 5.49 11.01 -10.59
N ASP A 62 6.18 10.11 -11.31
CA ASP A 62 7.24 9.27 -10.76
C ASP A 62 8.45 10.04 -10.19
N ASP A 63 8.65 11.28 -10.63
CA ASP A 63 9.72 12.17 -10.17
C ASP A 63 9.34 12.96 -8.90
N GLU A 64 8.08 12.90 -8.50
CA GLU A 64 7.58 13.64 -7.34
C GLU A 64 8.09 13.05 -6.04
N LYS A 65 8.53 13.92 -5.12
CA LYS A 65 9.10 13.49 -3.84
C LYS A 65 8.03 13.14 -2.83
N LEU A 66 8.33 12.15 -1.98
CA LEU A 66 7.45 11.77 -0.88
C LEU A 66 7.21 12.92 0.11
N SER A 67 8.17 13.84 0.25
CA SER A 67 8.03 15.04 1.09
C SER A 67 6.89 15.98 0.68
N LYS A 68 6.35 15.87 -0.54
CA LYS A 68 5.18 16.67 -0.96
C LYS A 68 3.92 16.28 -0.21
N TYR A 69 3.84 15.03 0.23
CA TYR A 69 2.67 14.44 0.86
C TYR A 69 2.87 14.39 2.37
N GLU A 70 2.37 15.39 3.09
CA GLU A 70 2.55 15.52 4.55
C GLU A 70 2.00 14.34 5.35
N GLU A 71 1.01 13.64 4.80
CA GLU A 71 0.38 12.46 5.35
C GLU A 71 1.22 11.19 5.22
N LEU A 72 2.21 11.15 4.32
CA LEU A 72 3.11 10.00 4.18
C LEU A 72 4.17 10.04 5.27
N LYS A 73 3.80 9.41 6.40
CA LYS A 73 4.65 9.22 7.58
C LYS A 73 4.96 7.72 7.76
N ASN A 74 5.72 7.40 8.80
CA ASN A 74 5.98 6.00 9.14
C ASN A 74 4.67 5.21 9.30
N ASP A 75 4.65 4.01 8.73
CA ASP A 75 3.52 3.09 8.67
C ASP A 75 2.29 3.63 7.92
N ALA A 76 2.44 4.72 7.15
CA ALA A 76 1.36 5.18 6.29
C ALA A 76 0.99 4.11 5.25
N GLU A 77 -0.31 3.96 5.04
CA GLU A 77 -0.87 2.99 4.11
C GLU A 77 -1.05 3.61 2.72
N LEU A 78 -0.65 2.84 1.72
CA LEU A 78 -0.81 3.12 0.30
C LEU A 78 -1.41 1.90 -0.36
N TYR A 79 -2.05 2.11 -1.50
CA TYR A 79 -2.49 1.04 -2.38
C TYR A 79 -1.68 1.07 -3.68
N VAL A 80 -1.47 -0.10 -4.27
CA VAL A 80 -0.95 -0.21 -5.63
C VAL A 80 -1.94 -0.98 -6.49
N VAL A 81 -2.24 -0.42 -7.66
CA VAL A 81 -3.04 -1.08 -8.71
C VAL A 81 -2.18 -1.24 -9.95
N PHE A 82 -2.38 -2.36 -10.65
CA PHE A 82 -1.68 -2.62 -11.90
C PHE A 82 -2.55 -2.31 -13.10
N GLN A 83 -1.90 -1.97 -14.20
CA GLN A 83 -2.57 -1.79 -15.47
C GLN A 83 -2.96 -3.15 -16.07
N ILE A 84 -4.22 -3.32 -16.45
CA ILE A 84 -4.74 -4.56 -17.06
C ILE A 84 -4.63 -4.47 -18.58
N SER A 85 -4.98 -3.32 -19.14
CA SER A 85 -4.94 -3.03 -20.56
C SER A 85 -4.67 -1.53 -20.77
N ASP A 86 -4.49 -1.09 -22.01
CA ASP A 86 -4.21 0.32 -22.29
C ASP A 86 -5.33 1.23 -21.73
N GLY A 87 -4.97 2.13 -20.82
CA GLY A 87 -5.90 3.00 -20.10
C GLY A 87 -6.76 2.33 -19.02
N GLU A 88 -6.78 0.99 -18.89
CA GLU A 88 -7.56 0.28 -17.87
C GLU A 88 -6.72 -0.19 -16.68
N TRP A 89 -7.21 0.11 -15.48
CA TRP A 89 -6.52 -0.16 -14.22
C TRP A 89 -7.34 -1.13 -13.37
N GLU A 90 -6.65 -1.94 -12.58
CA GLU A 90 -7.29 -2.73 -11.53
C GLU A 90 -8.08 -1.83 -10.57
N ALA A 91 -9.23 -2.32 -10.11
CA ALA A 91 -9.93 -1.71 -9.00
C ALA A 91 -9.08 -1.87 -7.73
N VAL A 92 -9.11 -0.86 -6.85
CA VAL A 92 -8.55 -0.99 -5.51
C VAL A 92 -9.37 -2.03 -4.74
N HIS A 93 -8.81 -3.23 -4.59
CA HIS A 93 -9.39 -4.28 -3.78
C HIS A 93 -8.38 -4.65 -2.69
N VAL A 94 -8.74 -4.34 -1.46
CA VAL A 94 -7.95 -4.64 -0.27
C VAL A 94 -8.86 -5.43 0.63
N HIS A 95 -8.48 -6.67 0.92
CA HIS A 95 -9.21 -7.44 1.91
C HIS A 95 -8.86 -6.88 3.28
N ASP A 96 -9.82 -6.21 3.92
CA ASP A 96 -9.74 -5.97 5.35
C ASP A 96 -9.67 -7.33 6.02
N THR A 97 -8.54 -7.62 6.65
CA THR A 97 -8.41 -8.77 7.52
C THR A 97 -9.13 -8.39 8.82
N GLU A 98 -10.46 -8.35 8.78
CA GLU A 98 -11.26 -8.32 9.98
C GLU A 98 -10.95 -9.60 10.73
N ALA A 99 -10.18 -9.49 11.81
CA ALA A 99 -9.92 -10.61 12.69
C ALA A 99 -11.27 -11.16 13.15
N ALA A 100 -11.60 -12.37 12.71
CA ALA A 100 -12.75 -13.11 13.17
C ALA A 100 -12.60 -13.35 14.68
N THR A 101 -13.06 -12.39 15.49
CA THR A 101 -13.40 -12.63 16.88
C THR A 101 -14.77 -13.29 16.87
N THR A 102 -14.81 -14.57 16.47
CA THR A 102 -15.94 -15.43 16.79
C THR A 102 -15.92 -15.60 18.30
N GLY A 103 -16.65 -14.73 18.99
CA GLY A 103 -16.90 -14.81 20.42
C GLY A 103 -17.44 -16.20 20.75
N GLY A 104 -16.59 -17.01 21.38
CA GLY A 104 -17.04 -18.18 22.11
C GLY A 104 -17.90 -17.70 23.28
N GLY A 105 -19.17 -18.07 23.26
CA GLY A 105 -20.09 -17.73 24.33
C GLY A 105 -21.55 -17.87 23.93
N ASP A 106 -21.94 -19.00 23.34
CA ASP A 106 -23.36 -19.35 23.36
C ASP A 106 -23.65 -20.01 24.71
N ALA A 107 -24.46 -19.30 25.48
CA ALA A 107 -24.88 -19.66 26.82
C ALA A 107 -25.68 -20.95 26.81
N ALA A 108 -25.43 -21.81 27.80
CA ALA A 108 -26.31 -22.92 28.12
C ALA A 108 -27.73 -22.39 28.42
N VAL A 109 -28.64 -22.54 27.46
CA VAL A 109 -30.08 -22.44 27.69
C VAL A 109 -30.56 -23.82 28.11
N ALA A 110 -30.91 -23.93 29.38
CA ALA A 110 -31.64 -25.05 29.93
C ALA A 110 -33.12 -25.06 29.47
N VAL A 111 -33.77 -26.20 29.75
CA VAL A 111 -35.21 -26.47 29.91
C VAL A 111 -35.87 -27.18 28.70
N PRO A 112 -36.75 -28.20 28.88
CA PRO A 112 -37.40 -28.69 30.11
C PRO A 112 -36.87 -29.97 30.74
#